data_AF-A0A2H9L9S5-F1
#
_entry.id   AF-A0A2H9L9S5-F1
#
_cell.length_a   1.000
_cell.length_b   1.000
_cell.length_c   1.000
_cell.angle_alpha   90.00
_cell.angle_beta   90.00
_cell.angle_gamma   90.00
#
_symmetry.space_group_name_H-M   'P 1'
#
loop_
_entity.id
_entity.type
_entity.pdbx_description
1 polymer ?
#
loop_
_entity_poly.entity_id
_entity_poly.type
_entity_poly.pdbx_seq_one_letter_code
_entity_poly.pdbx_strand_id
1 'polypeptide(L)' 'MREIERKLILDSLSSVMPYLVYPQELKVLVEKMSGECSDVNIFLEKFKQSVSAESDQTHKTDSQIFMNELRKKLH' A
#
# COMPACT_ATOMS: atom_id res chain seq x y z
N MET A 1 3.99 -13.65 -3.57
CA MET A 1 2.85 -13.04 -4.27
C MET A 1 2.89 -13.34 -5.76
N ARG A 2 1.74 -13.52 -6.42
CA ARG A 2 1.69 -13.66 -7.90
C ARG A 2 2.06 -12.34 -8.57
N GLU A 3 2.63 -12.39 -9.77
CA GLU A 3 3.04 -11.19 -10.50
C GLU A 3 1.87 -10.24 -10.77
N ILE A 4 0.69 -10.78 -11.12
CA ILE A 4 -0.53 -9.99 -11.36
C ILE A 4 -0.98 -9.22 -10.11
N GLU A 5 -0.91 -9.85 -8.94
CA GLU A 5 -1.25 -9.21 -7.66
C GLU A 5 -0.25 -8.11 -7.31
N ARG A 6 1.05 -8.39 -7.50
CA ARG A 6 2.10 -7.40 -7.25
C ARG A 6 1.95 -6.20 -8.19
N LYS A 7 1.66 -6.45 -9.46
CA LYS A 7 1.38 -5.40 -10.44
C LYS A 7 0.19 -4.55 -10.02
N LEU A 8 -0.92 -5.17 -9.59
CA LEU A 8 -2.09 -4.44 -9.10
C LEU A 8 -1.75 -3.50 -7.93
N ILE A 9 -0.92 -3.96 -6.98
CA ILE A 9 -0.44 -3.14 -5.86
C ILE A 9 0.35 -1.92 -6.35
N LEU A 10 1.33 -2.14 -7.25
CA LEU A 10 2.18 -1.06 -7.76
C LEU A 10 1.42 -0.07 -8.66
N ASP A 11 0.47 -0.56 -9.45
CA ASP A 11 -0.42 0.27 -10.26
C ASP A 11 -1.36 1.11 -9.38
N SER A 12 -1.83 0.54 -8.25
CA SER A 12 -2.62 1.26 -7.24
C SER A 12 -1.82 2.36 -6.56
N LEU A 13 -0.58 2.07 -6.19
CA LEU A 13 0.34 3.06 -5.63
C LEU A 13 0.58 4.19 -6.64
N SER A 14 0.94 3.85 -7.88
CA SER A 14 1.23 4.84 -8.93
C SER A 14 0.06 5.79 -9.19
N SER A 15 -1.18 5.29 -9.15
CA SER A 15 -2.37 6.14 -9.33
C SER A 15 -2.61 7.13 -8.20
N VAL A 16 -2.13 6.84 -6.98
CA VAL A 16 -2.32 7.74 -5.84
C VAL A 16 -1.14 8.65 -5.56
N MET A 17 0.06 8.35 -6.09
CA MET A 17 1.28 9.14 -5.85
C MET A 17 1.10 10.67 -5.97
N PRO A 18 0.34 11.22 -6.93
CA PRO A 18 0.14 12.66 -7.04
C PRO A 18 -0.60 13.30 -5.84
N TYR A 19 -1.29 12.51 -5.02
CA TYR A 19 -2.08 12.96 -3.88
C TYR A 19 -1.39 12.76 -2.54
N LEU A 20 -0.20 12.16 -2.53
CA LEU A 20 0.53 11.84 -1.29
C LEU A 20 1.48 12.96 -0.91
N VAL A 21 1.68 13.14 0.39
CA VAL A 21 2.70 14.08 0.90
C VAL A 21 4.09 13.45 0.85
N TYR A 22 4.20 12.16 1.20
CA TYR A 22 5.44 11.38 1.24
C TYR A 22 5.40 10.14 0.32
N PRO A 23 5.25 10.33 -1.00
CA PRO A 23 5.04 9.23 -1.94
C PRO A 23 6.21 8.23 -1.98
N GLN A 24 7.45 8.68 -1.77
CA GLN A 24 8.62 7.80 -1.82
C GLN A 24 8.73 6.90 -0.60
N GLU A 25 8.36 7.38 0.57
CA GLU A 25 8.39 6.59 1.81
C GLU A 25 7.33 5.50 1.76
N LEU A 26 6.12 5.85 1.33
CA LEU A 26 5.06 4.87 1.09
C LEU A 26 5.48 3.84 0.03
N LYS A 27 6.14 4.27 -1.05
CA LYS A 27 6.64 3.37 -2.09
C LYS A 27 7.61 2.33 -1.52
N VAL A 28 8.60 2.76 -0.74
CA VAL A 28 9.58 1.85 -0.11
C VAL A 28 8.86 0.82 0.78
N LEU A 29 7.90 1.26 1.58
CA LEU A 29 7.10 0.38 2.43
C LEU A 29 6.31 -0.64 1.61
N VAL A 30 5.58 -0.20 0.59
CA VAL A 30 4.77 -1.05 -0.29
C VAL A 30 5.64 -2.05 -1.05
N GLU A 31 6.76 -1.62 -1.62
CA GLU A 31 7.68 -2.50 -2.36
C GLU A 31 8.25 -3.58 -1.45
N LYS A 32 8.74 -3.21 -0.26
CA LYS A 32 9.23 -4.15 0.74
C LYS A 32 8.16 -5.18 1.12
N MET A 33 6.98 -4.74 1.53
CA MET A 33 5.91 -5.62 1.97
C MET A 33 5.38 -6.52 0.85
N SER A 34 5.31 -6.01 -0.39
CA SER A 34 4.89 -6.81 -1.55
C SER A 34 5.86 -7.96 -1.86
N GLY A 35 7.15 -7.80 -1.53
CA GLY A 35 8.17 -8.85 -1.65
C GLY A 35 8.11 -9.88 -0.52
N GLU A 36 7.68 -9.47 0.67
CA GLU A 36 7.62 -10.32 1.88
C GLU A 36 6.30 -11.11 2.01
N CYS A 37 5.27 -10.78 1.23
CA CYS A 37 3.95 -11.41 1.34
C CYS A 37 3.73 -12.51 0.29
N SER A 38 3.08 -13.61 0.70
CA SER A 38 2.74 -14.72 -0.21
C SER A 38 1.62 -14.37 -1.19
N ASP A 39 0.69 -13.49 -0.80
CA ASP A 39 -0.49 -13.09 -1.56
C ASP A 39 -1.00 -11.71 -1.09
N VAL A 40 -1.97 -11.16 -1.85
CA VAL A 40 -2.53 -9.81 -1.63
C VAL A 40 -3.32 -9.67 -0.33
N ASN A 41 -3.96 -10.73 0.16
CA ASN A 41 -4.73 -10.66 1.40
C ASN A 41 -3.80 -10.54 2.61
N ILE A 42 -2.71 -11.31 2.64
CA ILE A 42 -1.68 -11.18 3.68
C ILE A 42 -1.02 -9.80 3.62
N PHE A 43 -0.77 -9.27 2.42
CA PHE A 43 -0.28 -7.90 2.27
C PHE A 43 -1.24 -6.89 2.90
N LEU A 44 -2.54 -6.95 2.60
CA LEU A 44 -3.55 -6.02 3.13
C LEU A 44 -3.64 -6.06 4.65
N GLU A 45 -3.62 -7.25 5.24
CA GLU A 45 -3.67 -7.42 6.70
C GLU A 45 -2.43 -6.83 7.38
N LYS A 46 -1.23 -7.19 6.90
CA LYS A 46 0.02 -6.63 7.45
C LYS A 46 0.11 -5.13 7.23
N PHE A 47 -0.29 -4.63 6.06
CA PHE A 47 -0.23 -3.22 5.73
C PHE A 47 -1.17 -2.42 6.64
N LYS A 48 -2.40 -2.91 6.86
CA LYS A 48 -3.34 -2.32 7.81
C LYS A 48 -2.77 -2.25 9.23
N GLN A 49 -2.09 -3.30 9.69
CA GLN A 49 -1.42 -3.28 11.00
C GLN A 49 -0.31 -2.22 11.06
N SER A 50 0.51 -2.09 10.02
CA SER A 50 1.53 -1.04 9.91
C SER A 50 0.92 0.36 9.99
N VAL A 51 -0.18 0.61 9.28
CA VAL A 51 -0.90 1.90 9.29
C VAL A 51 -1.52 2.20 10.67
N SER A 52 -1.99 1.17 11.38
CA SER A 52 -2.52 1.34 12.73
C SER A 52 -1.43 1.64 13.77
N ALA A 53 -0.22 1.14 13.56
CA ALA A 53 0.94 1.41 14.41
C ALA A 53 1.64 2.74 14.09
N GLU A 54 1.37 3.33 12.93
CA GLU A 54 1.93 4.62 12.53
C GLU A 54 1.41 5.75 13.44
N SER A 55 2.35 6.51 13.99
CA SER A 55 2.10 7.62 14.90
C SER A 55 1.99 8.96 14.17
N ASP A 56 2.63 9.09 13.01
CA ASP A 56 2.54 10.28 12.19
C ASP A 56 1.23 10.31 11.39
N GLN A 57 0.46 11.37 11.58
CA GLN A 57 -0.86 11.50 10.97
C GLN A 57 -0.79 11.63 9.44
N THR A 58 0.29 12.19 8.90
CA THR A 58 0.48 12.38 7.46
C THR A 58 0.78 11.05 6.78
N HIS A 59 1.74 10.28 7.33
CA HIS A 59 2.03 8.93 6.85
C HIS A 59 0.82 8.00 6.94
N LYS A 60 0.03 8.13 8.00
CA LYS A 60 -1.22 7.40 8.16
C LYS A 60 -2.24 7.75 7.07
N THR A 61 -2.41 9.04 6.77
CA THR A 61 -3.31 9.51 5.71
C THR A 61 -2.85 9.03 4.33
N ASP A 62 -1.57 9.18 3.99
CA ASP A 62 -1.00 8.70 2.73
C ASP A 62 -1.25 7.19 2.53
N SER A 63 -1.02 6.41 3.59
CA SER A 63 -1.23 4.97 3.57
C SER A 63 -2.72 4.59 3.43
N GLN A 64 -3.63 5.37 4.03
CA GLN A 64 -5.08 5.17 3.88
C GLN A 64 -5.57 5.49 2.47
N ILE A 65 -5.06 6.56 1.84
CA ILE A 65 -5.36 6.90 0.44
C ILE A 65 -5.00 5.70 -0.46
N PHE A 66 -3.78 5.17 -0.31
CA PHE A 66 -3.35 3.99 -1.03
C PHE A 66 -4.22 2.75 -0.75
N MET A 67 -4.50 2.43 0.51
CA MET A 67 -5.35 1.27 0.86
C MET A 67 -6.74 1.37 0.23
N ASN A 68 -7.33 2.56 0.23
CA ASN A 68 -8.64 2.77 -0.34
C ASN A 68 -8.62 2.55 -1.85
N GLU A 69 -7.58 3.01 -2.55
CA GLU A 69 -7.44 2.77 -3.99
C GLU A 69 -7.23 1.29 -4.31
N LEU A 70 -6.32 0.62 -3.59
CA LEU A 70 -6.07 -0.81 -3.80
C LEU A 70 -7.33 -1.66 -3.58
N ARG A 71 -8.12 -1.36 -2.55
CA ARG A 71 -9.40 -2.02 -2.31
C ARG A 71 -10.38 -1.81 -3.45
N LYS A 72 -10.48 -0.59 -4.00
CA LYS A 72 -11.36 -0.32 -5.15
C LYS A 72 -11.00 -1.16 -6.37
N LYS A 73 -9.72 -1.45 -6.62
CA LYS A 73 -9.30 -2.25 -7.77
C LYS A 73 -9.39 -3.77 -7.55
N LEU A 74 -9.60 -4.21 -6.31
CA LEU A 74 -9.79 -5.62 -5.96
C LEU A 74 -11.28 -6.05 -6.00
N HIS A 75 -12.20 -5.09 -6.05
CA HIS A 75 -13.64 -5.28 -6.19
C HIS A 75 -14.11 -4.96 -7.61
#